data_AF-A0A317FRM8-F1
#
_entry.id   AF-A0A317FRM8-F1
#
_cell.length_a   1.000
_cell.length_b   1.000
_cell.length_c   1.000
_cell.angle_alpha   90.00
_cell.angle_beta   90.00
_cell.angle_gamma   90.00
#
_symmetry.space_group_name_H-M   'P 1'
#
loop_
_entity.id
_entity.type
_entity.pdbx_description
1 polymer ?
#
loop_
_entity_poly.entity_id
_entity_poly.type
_entity_poly.pdbx_seq_one_letter_code
_entity_poly.pdbx_strand_id
1 'polypeptide(L)'
;MNLGSWDSAIIRSLFISSIFLPLVAILNSGKLQFSDILGLFVSFLLYIGVFLLISILGWLFIGFPTHWVICKFTNKSYLFYALFPSVFICLSFYFNGQWMLGVIALIQALLFRRFVFKIKT
;
A
#
# COMPACT_ATOMS: atom_id res chain seq x y z
N MET A 1 -10.59 2.90 -23.70
CA MET A 1 -9.61 3.29 -22.66
C MET A 1 -9.20 2.03 -21.91
N ASN A 2 -7.92 1.62 -21.97
CA ASN A 2 -7.48 0.37 -21.34
C ASN A 2 -7.09 0.63 -19.87
N LEU A 3 -7.98 0.22 -18.95
CA LEU A 3 -7.82 0.28 -17.49
C LEU A 3 -7.06 -0.93 -16.91
N GLY A 4 -6.69 -1.90 -17.74
CA GLY A 4 -6.05 -3.15 -17.30
C GLY A 4 -6.93 -3.98 -16.36
N SER A 5 -6.33 -4.99 -15.74
CA SER A 5 -6.98 -5.84 -14.72
C SER A 5 -6.87 -5.20 -13.34
N TRP A 6 -7.53 -4.04 -13.18
CA TRP A 6 -7.45 -3.22 -11.96
C TRP A 6 -7.98 -3.94 -10.73
N ASP A 7 -9.05 -4.71 -10.87
CA ASP A 7 -9.70 -5.52 -9.84
C ASP A 7 -8.72 -6.50 -9.18
N SER A 8 -8.04 -7.34 -9.98
CA SER A 8 -7.07 -8.30 -9.47
C SER A 8 -5.80 -7.60 -8.99
N ALA A 9 -5.42 -6.48 -9.61
CA ALA A 9 -4.23 -5.74 -9.24
C ALA A 9 -4.35 -5.05 -7.87
N ILE A 10 -5.51 -4.45 -7.54
CA ILE A 10 -5.78 -3.87 -6.22
C ILE A 10 -5.58 -4.95 -5.16
N ILE A 11 -6.27 -6.09 -5.30
CA ILE A 11 -6.23 -7.19 -4.34
C ILE A 11 -4.80 -7.68 -4.14
N ARG A 12 -4.07 -7.99 -5.23
CA ARG A 12 -2.68 -8.46 -5.16
C ARG A 12 -1.74 -7.44 -4.52
N SER A 13 -1.89 -6.17 -4.88
CA SER A 13 -1.04 -5.09 -4.34
C SER A 13 -1.26 -4.88 -2.84
N LEU A 14 -2.53 -4.93 -2.39
CA LEU A 14 -2.92 -4.81 -0.98
C LEU A 14 -2.41 -5.98 -0.14
N PHE A 15 -2.59 -7.21 -0.62
CA PHE A 15 -2.10 -8.38 0.11
C PHE A 15 -0.59 -8.34 0.27
N ILE A 16 0.16 -8.03 -0.79
CA ILE A 16 1.63 -7.99 -0.72
C ILE A 16 2.13 -6.83 0.14
N SER A 17 1.53 -5.63 0.04
CA SER A 17 1.93 -4.49 0.87
C SER A 17 1.62 -4.72 2.35
N SER A 18 0.51 -5.38 2.68
CA SER A 18 0.11 -5.66 4.06
C SER A 18 1.10 -6.55 4.83
N ILE A 19 1.87 -7.39 4.13
CA ILE A 19 2.91 -8.27 4.72
C ILE A 19 4.10 -7.45 5.26
N PHE A 20 4.33 -6.22 4.78
CA PHE A 20 5.41 -5.38 5.32
C PHE A 20 5.15 -4.93 6.75
N LEU A 21 3.89 -4.76 7.15
CA LEU A 21 3.49 -4.34 8.49
C LEU A 21 3.91 -5.32 9.60
N PRO A 22 3.60 -6.63 9.53
CA PRO A 22 4.04 -7.58 10.55
C PRO A 22 5.55 -7.71 10.58
N LEU A 23 6.23 -7.66 9.44
CA LEU A 23 7.68 -7.67 9.38
C LEU A 23 8.28 -6.53 10.22
N VAL A 24 7.77 -5.31 10.05
CA VAL A 24 8.19 -4.15 10.84
C VAL A 24 7.88 -4.34 12.32
N ALA A 25 6.68 -4.82 12.65
CA ALA A 25 6.28 -5.06 14.04
C ALA A 25 7.17 -6.09 14.73
N ILE A 26 7.58 -7.16 14.02
CA ILE A 26 8.50 -8.18 14.54
C ILE A 26 9.90 -7.59 14.73
N LEU A 27 10.41 -6.82 13.77
CA LEU A 27 11.73 -6.19 13.86
C LEU A 27 11.84 -5.19 15.03
N ASN A 28 10.75 -4.51 15.34
CA ASN A 28 10.70 -3.56 16.46
C ASN A 28 10.39 -4.22 17.82
N SER A 29 9.91 -5.47 17.84
CA SER A 29 9.45 -6.13 19.06
C SER A 29 10.54 -6.98 19.74
N GLY A 30 11.77 -6.48 19.85
CA GLY A 30 12.79 -6.98 20.78
C GLY A 30 12.86 -8.51 21.00
N LYS A 31 12.92 -8.95 22.27
CA LYS A 31 12.85 -10.38 22.64
C LYS A 31 11.39 -10.80 22.81
N LEU A 32 10.85 -11.48 21.81
CA LEU A 32 9.52 -12.10 21.86
C LEU A 32 9.54 -13.34 22.77
N GLN A 33 8.65 -13.37 23.77
CA GLN A 33 8.38 -14.58 24.56
C GLN A 33 7.21 -15.37 23.96
N PHE A 34 7.22 -16.69 24.18
CA PHE A 34 6.16 -17.57 23.68
C PHE A 34 4.77 -17.23 24.25
N SER A 35 4.70 -16.64 25.44
CA SER A 35 3.45 -16.15 26.06
C SER A 35 2.80 -15.00 25.30
N ASP A 36 3.59 -14.24 24.54
CA ASP A 36 3.13 -13.01 23.89
C ASP A 36 2.62 -13.27 22.46
N ILE A 37 2.84 -14.48 21.94
CA ILE A 37 2.52 -14.86 20.55
C ILE A 37 1.02 -14.71 20.25
N LEU A 38 0.15 -15.13 21.17
CA LEU A 38 -1.30 -15.01 20.99
C LEU A 38 -1.75 -13.54 20.96
N GLY A 39 -1.18 -12.71 21.85
CA GLY A 39 -1.46 -11.27 21.88
C GLY A 39 -0.98 -10.55 20.62
N LEU A 40 0.19 -10.92 20.11
CA LEU A 40 0.73 -10.46 18.84
C LEU A 40 -0.14 -10.87 17.66
N PHE A 41 -0.62 -12.11 17.64
CA PHE A 41 -1.47 -12.62 16.58
C PHE A 41 -2.81 -11.86 16.50
N VAL A 42 -3.47 -11.63 17.64
CA VAL A 42 -4.73 -10.87 17.69
C VAL A 42 -4.51 -9.40 17.29
N SER A 43 -3.46 -8.77 17.82
CA SER A 43 -3.09 -7.39 17.47
C SER A 43 -2.80 -7.25 15.98
N PHE A 44 -2.13 -8.24 15.40
CA PHE A 44 -1.84 -8.32 13.98
C PHE A 44 -3.11 -8.43 13.12
N LEU A 45 -4.02 -9.33 13.47
CA LEU A 45 -5.32 -9.49 12.79
C LEU A 45 -6.12 -8.19 12.79
N LEU A 46 -6.21 -7.51 13.93
CA LEU A 46 -6.88 -6.22 14.06
C LEU A 46 -6.19 -5.15 13.20
N TYR A 47 -4.87 -5.09 13.25
CA TYR A 47 -4.11 -4.09 12.50
C TYR A 47 -4.24 -4.29 10.98
N ILE A 48 -4.18 -5.54 10.50
CA ILE A 48 -4.45 -5.85 9.08
C ILE A 48 -5.89 -5.49 8.71
N GLY A 49 -6.87 -5.83 9.55
CA GLY A 49 -8.27 -5.54 9.27
C GLY A 49 -8.51 -4.03 9.09
N VAL A 50 -8.00 -3.22 10.01
CA VAL A 50 -8.08 -1.76 9.95
C VAL A 50 -7.30 -1.22 8.74
N PHE A 51 -6.08 -1.72 8.49
CA PHE A 51 -5.27 -1.31 7.35
C PHE A 51 -5.95 -1.59 6.01
N LEU A 52 -6.57 -2.77 5.86
CA LEU A 52 -7.31 -3.14 4.65
C LEU A 52 -8.52 -2.23 4.45
N LEU A 53 -9.30 -1.97 5.50
CA LEU A 53 -10.43 -1.03 5.46
C LEU A 53 -10.00 0.35 4.98
N ILE A 54 -8.98 0.93 5.62
CA ILE A 54 -8.46 2.26 5.26
C ILE A 54 -7.88 2.24 3.84
N SER A 55 -7.19 1.18 3.46
CA SER A 55 -6.60 1.08 2.12
C SER A 55 -7.66 0.95 1.03
N ILE A 56 -8.75 0.23 1.27
CA ILE A 56 -9.89 0.16 0.34
C ILE A 56 -10.53 1.53 0.19
N LEU A 57 -10.76 2.26 1.29
CA LEU A 57 -11.29 3.63 1.24
C LEU A 57 -10.33 4.57 0.49
N GLY A 58 -9.04 4.52 0.79
CA GLY A 58 -8.02 5.29 0.09
C GLY A 58 -7.98 4.99 -1.41
N TRP A 59 -8.14 3.73 -1.80
CA TRP A 59 -8.29 3.34 -3.19
C TRP A 59 -9.58 3.89 -3.81
N LEU A 60 -10.71 3.82 -3.11
CA LEU A 60 -11.98 4.30 -3.62
C LEU A 60 -11.96 5.81 -3.88
N PHE A 61 -11.44 6.58 -2.93
CA PHE A 61 -11.47 8.05 -2.99
C PHE A 61 -10.30 8.66 -3.77
N ILE A 62 -9.12 8.06 -3.73
CA ILE A 62 -7.89 8.65 -4.29
C ILE A 62 -7.32 7.74 -5.37
N GLY A 63 -7.11 6.45 -5.06
CA GLY A 63 -6.39 5.54 -5.94
C GLY A 63 -7.08 5.32 -7.30
N PHE A 64 -8.38 5.05 -7.31
CA PHE A 64 -9.15 4.77 -8.52
C PHE A 64 -9.37 6.02 -9.37
N PRO A 65 -9.76 7.19 -8.82
CA PRO A 65 -9.77 8.44 -9.59
C PRO A 65 -8.41 8.77 -10.18
N THR A 66 -7.34 8.61 -9.41
CA THR A 66 -5.96 8.83 -9.88
C THR A 66 -5.61 7.86 -11.02
N HIS A 67 -5.91 6.57 -10.87
CA HIS A 67 -5.70 5.57 -11.90
C HIS A 67 -6.47 5.90 -13.20
N TRP A 68 -7.72 6.33 -13.07
CA TRP A 68 -8.56 6.74 -14.20
C TRP A 68 -7.98 7.96 -14.92
N VAL A 69 -7.60 9.01 -14.18
CA VAL A 69 -6.96 10.22 -14.73
C VAL A 69 -5.67 9.86 -15.45
N ILE A 70 -4.83 9.02 -14.84
CA ILE A 70 -3.56 8.58 -15.43
C ILE A 70 -3.81 7.82 -16.74
N CYS A 71 -4.80 6.91 -16.75
CA CYS A 71 -5.13 6.16 -17.96
C CYS A 71 -5.73 7.01 -19.08
N LYS A 72 -6.36 8.14 -18.73
CA LYS A 72 -7.03 9.03 -19.69
C LYS A 72 -6.10 10.07 -20.30
N PHE A 73 -5.23 10.65 -19.48
CA PHE A 73 -4.47 11.86 -19.85
C PHE A 73 -2.96 11.66 -19.94
N THR A 74 -2.42 10.52 -19.50
CA THR A 74 -0.96 10.31 -19.43
C THR A 74 -0.52 8.93 -19.92
N ASN A 75 0.79 8.77 -20.09
CA ASN A 75 1.42 7.56 -20.63
C ASN A 75 1.50 6.39 -19.64
N LYS A 76 0.69 6.37 -18.57
CA LYS A 76 0.66 5.28 -17.57
C LYS A 76 2.05 5.00 -16.93
N SER A 77 2.90 6.02 -16.88
CA SER A 77 4.25 5.94 -16.31
C SER A 77 4.17 5.71 -14.80
N TYR A 78 5.17 5.01 -14.25
CA TYR A 78 5.31 4.80 -12.81
C TYR A 78 5.37 6.10 -12.02
N LEU A 79 5.91 7.17 -12.61
CA LEU A 79 6.07 8.47 -11.95
C LEU A 79 4.73 9.03 -11.43
N PHE A 80 3.66 8.91 -12.21
CA PHE A 80 2.34 9.42 -11.80
C PHE A 80 1.73 8.63 -10.64
N TYR A 81 1.99 7.32 -10.57
CA TYR A 81 1.55 6.49 -9.45
C TYR A 81 2.38 6.74 -8.18
N ALA A 82 3.66 7.10 -8.34
CA ALA A 82 4.55 7.37 -7.23
C ALA A 82 4.38 8.78 -6.63
N LEU A 83 3.84 9.73 -7.39
CA LEU A 83 3.80 11.15 -7.01
C LEU A 83 3.03 11.38 -5.70
N PHE A 84 1.79 10.91 -5.59
CA PHE A 84 0.97 11.10 -4.39
C PHE A 84 1.59 10.47 -3.13
N PRO A 85 2.00 9.18 -3.14
CA PRO A 85 2.70 8.61 -1.99
C PRO A 85 4.02 9.33 -1.65
N SER A 86 4.77 9.79 -2.65
CA SER A 86 6.04 10.48 -2.42
C SER A 86 5.86 11.82 -1.73
N VAL A 87 4.85 12.60 -2.15
CA VAL A 87 4.48 13.87 -1.48
C VAL A 87 4.08 13.60 -0.03
N PHE A 88 3.29 12.56 0.22
CA PHE A 88 2.90 12.17 1.58
C PHE A 88 4.10 11.77 2.44
N ILE A 89 5.09 11.04 1.88
CA ILE A 89 6.34 10.71 2.57
C ILE A 89 7.10 11.98 2.94
N CYS A 90 7.29 12.91 1.98
CA CYS A 90 8.01 14.16 2.23
C CYS A 90 7.35 15.01 3.32
N LEU A 91 6.02 15.17 3.27
CA LEU A 91 5.26 15.90 4.30
C LEU A 91 5.36 15.19 5.65
N SER A 92 5.20 13.88 5.68
CA SER A 92 5.32 13.09 6.92
C SER A 92 6.71 13.22 7.53
N PHE A 93 7.76 13.23 6.72
CA PHE A 93 9.13 13.41 7.20
C PHE A 93 9.35 14.81 7.79
N TYR A 94 8.81 15.86 7.15
CA TYR A 94 8.92 17.23 7.63
C TYR A 94 8.19 17.45 8.98
N PHE A 95 7.02 16.84 9.16
CA PHE A 95 6.20 16.98 10.37
C PHE A 95 6.45 15.90 11.43
N ASN A 96 7.49 15.07 11.31
CA ASN A 96 7.76 13.91 12.19
C ASN A 96 6.55 12.96 12.33
N GLY A 97 5.77 12.80 11.25
CA GLY A 97 4.65 11.87 11.17
C GLY A 97 5.06 10.43 10.86
N GLN A 98 4.05 9.56 10.67
CA GLN A 98 4.26 8.14 10.36
C GLN A 98 4.66 7.90 8.89
N TRP A 99 5.90 8.27 8.54
CA TRP A 99 6.48 8.12 7.21
C TRP A 99 6.44 6.68 6.67
N MET A 100 6.48 5.67 7.55
CA MET A 100 6.42 4.25 7.18
C MET A 100 5.12 3.90 6.43
N LEU A 101 3.99 4.49 6.80
CA LEU A 101 2.73 4.28 6.10
C LEU A 101 2.79 4.83 4.67
N GLY A 102 3.49 5.94 4.47
CA GLY A 102 3.75 6.50 3.14
C GLY A 102 4.61 5.59 2.27
N VAL A 103 5.65 4.98 2.85
CA VAL A 103 6.50 4.01 2.16
C VAL A 103 5.70 2.78 1.74
N ILE A 104 4.85 2.26 2.62
CA ILE A 104 3.96 1.13 2.30
C ILE A 104 2.98 1.50 1.19
N ALA A 105 2.39 2.70 1.23
CA ALA A 105 1.52 3.21 0.18
C ALA A 105 2.25 3.36 -1.17
N LEU A 106 3.51 3.80 -1.15
CA LEU A 106 4.34 3.90 -2.35
C LEU A 106 4.61 2.51 -2.96
N ILE A 107 5.03 1.54 -2.13
CA ILE A 107 5.23 0.15 -2.56
C ILE A 107 3.93 -0.41 -3.15
N GLN A 108 2.80 -0.19 -2.48
CA GLN A 108 1.49 -0.61 -2.95
C GLN A 108 1.13 0.00 -4.31
N ALA A 109 1.35 1.30 -4.52
CA ALA A 109 1.08 1.97 -5.79
C ALA A 109 1.96 1.45 -6.94
N LEU A 110 3.24 1.18 -6.67
CA LEU A 110 4.17 0.60 -7.65
C LEU A 110 3.79 -0.85 -8.01
N LEU A 111 3.44 -1.67 -7.00
CA LEU A 111 2.93 -3.02 -7.19
C LEU A 111 1.62 -3.03 -7.98
N PHE A 112 0.71 -2.11 -7.66
CA PHE A 112 -0.54 -1.95 -8.40
C PHE A 112 -0.27 -1.68 -9.88
N ARG A 113 0.54 -0.67 -10.22
CA ARG A 113 0.90 -0.40 -11.63
C ARG A 113 1.44 -1.65 -12.31
N ARG A 114 2.37 -2.37 -11.65
CA ARG A 114 2.96 -3.61 -12.17
C ARG A 114 1.91 -4.69 -12.43
N PHE A 115 0.92 -4.86 -11.56
CA PHE A 115 -0.12 -5.88 -11.73
C PHE A 115 -1.23 -5.47 -12.69
N VAL A 116 -1.60 -4.19 -12.76
CA VAL A 116 -2.63 -3.69 -13.67
C VAL A 116 -2.22 -3.87 -15.12
N PHE A 117 -0.98 -3.47 -15.43
CA PHE A 117 -0.43 -3.51 -16.78
C PHE A 117 0.53 -4.67 -16.96
N LYS A 118 0.32 -5.76 -16.19
CA LYS A 118 1.21 -6.92 -16.15
C LYS A 118 1.65 -7.24 -17.58
N ILE A 119 2.94 -7.04 -17.83
CA ILE A 119 3.57 -7.29 -19.12
C ILE A 119 3.31 -8.76 -19.39
N LYS A 120 2.51 -9.06 -20.44
CA LYS A 120 2.55 -10.38 -21.08
C LYS A 120 3.94 -10.46 -21.71
N THR A 121 4.93 -10.88 -20.93
CA THR A 121 6.14 -11.51 -21.48
C THR A 121 5.74 -12.88 -21.99
#